data_AF-A0A3D3R5Q1-F1
#
_entry.id   AF-A0A3D3R5Q1-F1
#
_cell.length_a   1.000
_cell.length_b   1.000
_cell.length_c   1.000
_cell.angle_alpha   90.00
_cell.angle_beta   90.00
_cell.angle_gamma   90.00
#
_symmetry.space_group_name_H-M   'P 1'
#
loop_
_entity.id
_entity.type
_entity.pdbx_description
1 polymer ?
#
loop_
_entity_poly.entity_id
_entity_poly.type
_entity_poly.pdbx_seq_one_letter_code
_entity_poly.pdbx_strand_id
1 'polypeptide(L)'
;MLRHNLIHNLGGGDAEHVNTMGVYLDDCDSGDTIEGNVFYRTGRAIMIGGGRDNPILNNLVIDCPIGLHVDSRGMTWKQWNDPKSSGWNLEEKAEAMNYKQPPWSTQYPHLAKIMVDSPQEPLYNPIRRNVFVNCSKEVFHMDGNVKKLLDKFEIEHNLAVNTTGATSGIAMTKDLKGFTNLSGSQSKPIPLGMTVDMSGQLKLQQDPRLLKKEASFEPIPFNEIGLYRDEYRKELPKRDPHSY
;
A
#
# COMPACT_ATOMS: atom_id res chain seq x y z
N MET A 1 7.16 -4.12 -8.93
CA MET A 1 7.47 -4.72 -7.59
C MET A 1 8.28 -3.74 -6.76
N LEU A 2 7.74 -3.34 -5.62
CA LEU A 2 8.36 -2.49 -4.62
C LEU A 2 8.40 -3.25 -3.30
N ARG A 3 9.60 -3.66 -2.87
CA ARG A 3 9.76 -4.53 -1.72
C ARG A 3 10.88 -4.09 -0.78
N HIS A 4 10.64 -4.24 0.53
CA HIS A 4 11.62 -3.98 1.59
C HIS A 4 12.24 -2.58 1.52
N ASN A 5 11.40 -1.55 1.36
CA ASN A 5 11.80 -0.15 1.41
C ASN A 5 11.37 0.51 2.73
N LEU A 6 12.11 1.53 3.16
CA LEU A 6 11.67 2.49 4.18
C LEU A 6 11.37 3.80 3.47
N ILE A 7 10.10 4.21 3.47
CA ILE A 7 9.62 5.46 2.87
C ILE A 7 9.06 6.30 3.99
N HIS A 8 9.69 7.44 4.27
CA HIS A 8 9.40 8.17 5.48
C HIS A 8 9.47 9.68 5.34
N ASN A 9 8.78 10.37 6.25
CA ASN A 9 8.86 11.81 6.47
C ASN A 9 8.59 12.65 5.20
N LEU A 10 7.64 12.24 4.36
CA LEU A 10 7.30 12.94 3.11
C LEU A 10 6.44 14.20 3.32
N GLY A 11 6.29 14.67 4.57
CA GLY A 11 5.32 15.70 4.95
C GLY A 11 3.88 15.16 4.94
N GLY A 12 3.02 15.68 5.81
CA GLY A 12 1.63 15.22 5.93
C GLY A 12 0.62 15.91 4.99
N GLY A 13 1.05 16.96 4.29
CA GLY A 13 0.13 18.01 3.83
C GLY A 13 -0.48 18.76 5.02
N ASP A 14 -1.29 19.78 4.76
CA ASP A 14 -2.20 20.28 5.80
C ASP A 14 -3.35 19.28 5.99
N ALA A 15 -4.09 19.41 7.09
CA ALA A 15 -5.20 18.51 7.38
C ALA A 15 -6.35 18.59 6.35
N GLU A 16 -6.33 19.54 5.42
CA GLU A 16 -7.34 19.70 4.38
C GLU A 16 -6.91 19.09 3.04
N HIS A 17 -5.60 18.97 2.78
CA HIS A 17 -5.02 18.44 1.54
C HIS A 17 -3.82 17.51 1.79
N VAL A 18 -4.10 16.24 2.08
CA VAL A 18 -3.06 15.19 2.12
C VAL A 18 -2.66 14.85 0.68
N ASN A 19 -1.67 15.59 0.14
CA ASN A 19 -1.20 15.49 -1.25
C ASN A 19 0.15 14.78 -1.42
N THR A 20 0.66 14.15 -0.36
CA THR A 20 1.92 13.38 -0.43
C THR A 20 1.62 11.90 -0.33
N MET A 21 2.16 11.12 -1.26
CA MET A 21 1.97 9.68 -1.34
C MET A 21 3.32 9.00 -1.11
N GLY A 22 3.35 7.94 -0.31
CA GLY A 22 4.55 7.09 -0.18
C GLY A 22 4.81 6.34 -1.49
N VAL A 23 3.82 5.57 -1.92
CA VAL A 23 3.75 4.98 -3.27
C VAL A 23 2.41 5.35 -3.89
N TYR A 24 2.46 5.84 -5.12
CA TYR A 24 1.27 6.19 -5.90
C TYR A 24 1.27 5.42 -7.22
N LEU A 25 0.33 4.48 -7.36
CA LEU A 25 0.02 3.79 -8.60
C LEU A 25 -1.04 4.63 -9.32
N ASP A 26 -0.60 5.47 -10.24
CA ASP A 26 -1.41 6.53 -10.85
C ASP A 26 -2.17 6.01 -12.08
N ASP A 27 -3.31 6.62 -12.39
CA ASP A 27 -4.02 6.46 -13.68
C ASP A 27 -4.24 5.02 -14.17
N CYS A 28 -4.78 4.19 -13.29
CA CYS A 28 -5.07 2.77 -13.52
C CYS A 28 -3.84 1.90 -13.78
N ASP A 29 -2.67 2.31 -13.29
CA ASP A 29 -1.49 1.47 -13.23
C ASP A 29 -1.81 0.09 -12.62
N SER A 30 -1.23 -0.95 -13.21
CA SER A 30 -1.66 -2.34 -12.98
C SER A 30 -0.49 -3.32 -13.09
N GLY A 31 -0.49 -4.34 -12.22
CA GLY A 31 0.54 -5.39 -12.19
C GLY A 31 1.67 -5.16 -11.19
N ASP A 32 1.59 -4.12 -10.35
CA ASP A 32 2.63 -3.76 -9.39
C ASP A 32 2.37 -4.33 -7.99
N THR A 33 3.32 -5.11 -7.49
CA THR A 33 3.29 -5.62 -6.11
C THR A 33 4.00 -4.67 -5.16
N ILE A 34 3.34 -4.30 -4.07
CA ILE A 34 3.91 -3.53 -2.95
C ILE A 34 3.97 -4.45 -1.72
N GLU A 35 5.18 -4.91 -1.37
CA GLU A 35 5.36 -5.96 -0.37
C GLU A 35 6.39 -5.64 0.71
N GLY A 36 6.06 -5.85 1.99
CA GLY A 36 7.07 -5.83 3.07
C GLY A 36 7.77 -4.48 3.25
N ASN A 37 7.15 -3.37 2.83
CA ASN A 37 7.70 -2.03 3.00
C ASN A 37 7.29 -1.43 4.34
N VAL A 38 8.08 -0.48 4.83
CA VAL A 38 7.77 0.35 5.99
C VAL A 38 7.49 1.77 5.52
N PHE A 39 6.27 2.24 5.77
CA PHE A 39 5.85 3.62 5.54
C PHE A 39 5.75 4.34 6.88
N TYR A 40 6.51 5.42 7.07
CA TYR A 40 6.57 6.13 8.34
C TYR A 40 6.35 7.62 8.17
N ARG A 41 5.27 8.18 8.74
CA ARG A 41 4.95 9.62 8.64
C ARG A 41 4.92 10.14 7.20
N THR A 42 4.34 9.34 6.31
CA THR A 42 3.92 9.76 4.96
C THR A 42 2.47 10.25 4.99
N GLY A 43 2.03 11.06 4.03
CA GLY A 43 0.63 11.50 3.95
C GLY A 43 -0.35 10.33 3.71
N ARG A 44 -0.49 9.90 2.46
CA ARG A 44 -1.09 8.63 2.08
C ARG A 44 0.04 7.62 1.93
N ALA A 45 0.09 6.56 2.72
CA ALA A 45 1.21 5.62 2.59
C ALA A 45 1.19 4.93 1.22
N ILE A 46 0.05 4.36 0.85
CA ILE A 46 -0.15 3.72 -0.46
C ILE A 46 -1.41 4.28 -1.10
N MET A 47 -1.33 4.64 -2.37
CA MET A 47 -2.47 5.06 -3.18
C MET A 47 -2.55 4.24 -4.47
N ILE A 48 -3.68 3.55 -4.65
CA ILE A 48 -4.09 2.89 -5.88
C ILE A 48 -5.13 3.80 -6.54
N GLY A 49 -4.68 4.50 -7.58
CA GLY A 49 -5.49 5.35 -8.42
C GLY A 49 -6.22 4.54 -9.48
N GLY A 50 -7.22 3.75 -9.09
CA GLY A 50 -7.79 2.74 -9.97
C GLY A 50 -6.77 1.66 -10.34
N GLY A 51 -7.02 0.92 -11.42
CA GLY A 51 -6.11 -0.14 -11.85
C GLY A 51 -6.25 -1.40 -11.01
N ARG A 52 -5.57 -2.45 -11.46
CA ARG A 52 -5.84 -3.83 -11.05
C ARG A 52 -4.57 -4.64 -10.94
N ASP A 53 -4.66 -5.81 -10.33
CA ASP A 53 -3.52 -6.71 -10.21
C ASP A 53 -2.33 -6.06 -9.46
N ASN A 54 -2.63 -5.22 -8.45
CA ASN A 54 -1.66 -4.56 -7.58
C ASN A 54 -1.72 -5.12 -6.14
N PRO A 55 -1.04 -6.25 -5.84
CA PRO A 55 -1.01 -6.81 -4.50
C PRO A 55 -0.38 -5.88 -3.46
N ILE A 56 -1.10 -5.65 -2.36
CA ILE A 56 -0.63 -4.90 -1.20
C ILE A 56 -0.43 -5.90 -0.05
N LEU A 57 0.82 -6.32 0.14
CA LEU A 57 1.16 -7.49 0.95
C LEU A 57 2.11 -7.16 2.09
N ASN A 58 1.74 -7.51 3.31
CA ASN A 58 2.68 -7.52 4.44
C ASN A 58 3.42 -6.18 4.70
N ASN A 59 2.81 -5.04 4.37
CA ASN A 59 3.41 -3.73 4.61
C ASN A 59 3.12 -3.27 6.03
N LEU A 60 4.03 -2.45 6.57
CA LEU A 60 3.90 -1.82 7.87
C LEU A 60 3.77 -0.31 7.67
N VAL A 61 2.64 0.25 8.07
CA VAL A 61 2.30 1.66 7.90
C VAL A 61 2.18 2.30 9.27
N ILE A 62 2.98 3.32 9.56
CA ILE A 62 3.14 3.89 10.91
C ILE A 62 2.95 5.41 10.85
N ASP A 63 2.08 5.92 11.72
CA ASP A 63 1.83 7.35 11.94
C ASP A 63 1.51 8.12 10.64
N CYS A 64 0.82 7.47 9.70
CA CYS A 64 0.39 8.08 8.43
C CYS A 64 -1.07 8.53 8.54
N PRO A 65 -1.45 9.75 8.12
CA PRO A 65 -2.86 10.16 8.12
C PRO A 65 -3.79 9.16 7.43
N ILE A 66 -3.39 8.67 6.26
CA ILE A 66 -4.15 7.67 5.51
C ILE A 66 -3.25 6.47 5.19
N GLY A 67 -3.67 5.29 5.63
CA GLY A 67 -2.91 4.07 5.43
C GLY A 67 -2.92 3.59 3.98
N LEU A 68 -4.10 3.20 3.50
CA LEU A 68 -4.33 2.79 2.13
C LEU A 68 -5.41 3.67 1.50
N HIS A 69 -5.20 4.09 0.26
CA HIS A 69 -6.22 4.71 -0.58
C HIS A 69 -6.46 3.84 -1.80
N VAL A 70 -7.72 3.53 -2.11
CA VAL A 70 -8.13 2.96 -3.40
C VAL A 70 -9.29 3.78 -3.95
N ASP A 71 -9.14 4.29 -5.18
CA ASP A 71 -10.23 4.93 -5.93
C ASP A 71 -10.64 4.11 -7.16
N SER A 72 -11.77 4.50 -7.77
CA SER A 72 -12.35 3.84 -8.95
C SER A 72 -12.16 4.66 -10.23
N ARG A 73 -11.05 5.40 -10.41
CA ARG A 73 -10.96 6.36 -11.53
C ARG A 73 -11.18 5.74 -12.92
N GLY A 74 -10.81 4.47 -13.11
CA GLY A 74 -11.07 3.73 -14.36
C GLY A 74 -12.56 3.65 -14.73
N MET A 75 -13.45 3.67 -13.74
CA MET A 75 -14.91 3.62 -13.93
C MET A 75 -15.53 4.98 -14.31
N THR A 76 -14.79 6.08 -14.17
CA THR A 76 -15.30 7.43 -14.46
C THR A 76 -14.73 8.01 -15.74
N TRP A 77 -13.57 7.54 -16.18
CA TRP A 77 -12.92 7.96 -17.42
C TRP A 77 -13.55 7.22 -18.60
N LYS A 78 -14.27 7.92 -19.47
CA LYS A 78 -15.00 7.29 -20.58
C LYS A 78 -14.12 6.99 -21.79
N GLN A 79 -12.98 7.67 -21.89
CA GLN A 79 -12.13 7.67 -23.08
C GLN A 79 -11.06 6.58 -23.10
N TRP A 80 -10.83 5.80 -22.03
CA TRP A 80 -9.70 4.85 -21.90
C TRP A 80 -9.61 3.76 -23.00
N ASN A 81 -10.69 3.51 -23.75
CA ASN A 81 -10.72 2.61 -24.90
C ASN A 81 -11.48 3.22 -26.09
N ASP A 82 -11.10 4.43 -26.50
CA ASP A 82 -11.72 5.16 -27.61
C ASP A 82 -10.97 4.93 -28.94
N PRO A 83 -11.57 4.24 -29.94
CA PRO A 83 -10.94 4.01 -31.23
C PRO A 83 -10.72 5.27 -32.07
N LYS A 84 -11.31 6.41 -31.69
CA LYS A 84 -11.10 7.70 -32.35
C LYS A 84 -9.92 8.48 -31.76
N SER A 85 -9.34 7.99 -30.66
CA SER A 85 -8.29 8.65 -29.90
C SER A 85 -7.09 7.73 -29.76
N SER A 86 -6.10 7.87 -30.63
CA SER A 86 -4.93 6.97 -30.66
C SER A 86 -4.11 6.95 -29.35
N GLY A 87 -4.22 8.00 -28.53
CA GLY A 87 -3.64 8.03 -27.17
C GLY A 87 -4.44 7.27 -26.12
N TRP A 88 -5.72 7.00 -26.40
CA TRP A 88 -6.69 6.47 -25.45
C TRP A 88 -7.43 5.21 -25.96
N ASN A 89 -6.84 4.46 -26.90
CA ASN A 89 -7.35 3.16 -27.34
C ASN A 89 -6.54 2.01 -26.72
N LEU A 90 -6.82 1.66 -25.46
CA LEU A 90 -6.02 0.68 -24.72
C LEU A 90 -6.04 -0.72 -25.36
N GLU A 91 -7.21 -1.18 -25.84
CA GLU A 91 -7.37 -2.52 -26.41
C GLU A 91 -6.56 -2.66 -27.71
N GLU A 92 -6.63 -1.68 -28.63
CA GLU A 92 -5.82 -1.71 -29.85
C GLU A 92 -4.31 -1.80 -29.53
N LYS A 93 -3.85 -1.02 -28.54
CA LYS A 93 -2.44 -1.07 -28.10
C LYS A 93 -2.08 -2.43 -27.51
N ALA A 94 -2.97 -3.04 -26.73
CA ALA A 94 -2.75 -4.36 -26.17
C ALA A 94 -2.75 -5.45 -27.28
N GLU A 95 -3.66 -5.35 -28.25
CA GLU A 95 -3.75 -6.27 -29.39
C GLU A 95 -2.50 -6.22 -30.27
N ALA A 96 -1.91 -5.04 -30.48
CA ALA A 96 -0.62 -4.89 -31.17
C ALA A 96 0.53 -5.66 -30.48
N MET A 97 0.40 -5.94 -29.18
CA MET A 97 1.35 -6.72 -28.39
C MET A 97 0.96 -8.21 -28.25
N ASN A 98 -0.13 -8.64 -28.91
CA ASN A 98 -0.70 -9.98 -28.80
C ASN A 98 -0.98 -10.43 -27.34
N TYR A 99 -1.52 -9.52 -26.51
CA TYR A 99 -1.67 -9.76 -25.06
C TYR A 99 -2.50 -11.00 -24.66
N LYS A 100 -3.31 -11.53 -25.58
CA LYS A 100 -4.10 -12.76 -25.39
C LYS A 100 -3.30 -14.05 -25.61
N GLN A 101 -2.06 -13.96 -26.09
CA GLN A 101 -1.17 -15.10 -26.40
C GLN A 101 0.05 -15.15 -25.46
N PRO A 102 0.76 -16.28 -25.35
CA PRO A 102 2.03 -16.34 -24.61
C PRO A 102 3.06 -15.33 -25.16
N PRO A 103 3.89 -14.71 -24.29
CA PRO A 103 4.03 -15.01 -22.86
C PRO A 103 2.95 -14.38 -21.96
N TRP A 104 2.22 -13.38 -22.47
CA TRP A 104 1.27 -12.59 -21.67
C TRP A 104 0.14 -13.41 -21.07
N SER A 105 -0.52 -14.26 -21.85
CA SER A 105 -1.66 -15.04 -21.35
C SER A 105 -1.29 -16.13 -20.36
N THR A 106 -0.03 -16.56 -20.34
CA THR A 106 0.49 -17.51 -19.36
C THR A 106 0.95 -16.81 -18.09
N GLN A 107 1.67 -15.69 -18.23
CA GLN A 107 2.22 -14.96 -17.09
C GLN A 107 1.18 -14.06 -16.39
N TYR A 108 0.24 -13.49 -17.15
CA TYR A 108 -0.76 -12.52 -16.71
C TYR A 108 -2.16 -12.93 -17.20
N PRO A 109 -2.77 -13.99 -16.64
CA PRO A 109 -4.03 -14.53 -17.14
C PRO A 109 -5.22 -13.56 -16.98
N HIS A 110 -5.19 -12.65 -16.00
CA HIS A 110 -6.21 -11.60 -15.88
C HIS A 110 -6.09 -10.55 -16.99
N LEU A 111 -4.87 -10.13 -17.33
CA LEU A 111 -4.62 -9.22 -18.45
C LEU A 111 -5.21 -9.79 -19.75
N ALA A 112 -4.96 -11.05 -20.07
CA ALA A 112 -5.48 -11.70 -21.28
C ALA A 112 -7.03 -11.75 -21.36
N LYS A 113 -7.74 -11.58 -20.24
CA LYS A 113 -9.20 -11.61 -20.14
C LYS A 113 -9.82 -10.25 -19.83
N ILE A 114 -9.00 -9.20 -19.71
CA ILE A 114 -9.41 -7.91 -19.13
C ILE A 114 -10.69 -7.33 -19.74
N MET A 115 -10.84 -7.42 -21.07
CA MET A 115 -11.95 -6.80 -21.80
C MET A 115 -13.31 -7.46 -21.55
N VAL A 116 -13.34 -8.70 -21.05
CA VAL A 116 -14.59 -9.39 -20.67
C VAL A 116 -14.74 -9.51 -19.15
N ASP A 117 -13.87 -8.86 -18.39
CA ASP A 117 -13.77 -8.96 -16.93
C ASP A 117 -13.71 -7.57 -16.30
N SER A 118 -14.79 -6.79 -16.50
CA SER A 118 -14.98 -5.45 -15.95
C SER A 118 -13.71 -4.58 -16.05
N PRO A 119 -13.23 -4.25 -17.26
CA PRO A 119 -11.88 -3.68 -17.47
C PRO A 119 -11.60 -2.36 -16.74
N GLN A 120 -12.66 -1.66 -16.31
CA GLN A 120 -12.59 -0.37 -15.62
C GLN A 120 -12.58 -0.50 -14.08
N GLU A 121 -12.99 -1.66 -13.54
CA GLU A 121 -13.08 -1.86 -12.10
C GLU A 121 -11.69 -2.16 -11.52
N PRO A 122 -11.34 -1.60 -10.35
CA PRO A 122 -10.03 -1.77 -9.73
C PRO A 122 -9.91 -3.10 -8.98
N LEU A 123 -10.04 -4.21 -9.72
CA LEU A 123 -10.14 -5.57 -9.17
C LEU A 123 -8.75 -6.22 -8.98
N TYR A 124 -8.72 -7.39 -8.35
CA TYR A 124 -7.51 -8.21 -8.21
C TYR A 124 -6.35 -7.49 -7.50
N ASN A 125 -6.67 -6.54 -6.61
CA ASN A 125 -5.73 -5.85 -5.74
C ASN A 125 -5.79 -6.49 -4.33
N PRO A 126 -5.19 -7.68 -4.09
CA PRO A 126 -5.33 -8.34 -2.81
C PRO A 126 -4.65 -7.51 -1.71
N ILE A 127 -5.39 -7.25 -0.62
CA ILE A 127 -4.91 -6.48 0.52
C ILE A 127 -4.77 -7.47 1.67
N ARG A 128 -3.55 -7.97 1.87
CA ARG A 128 -3.30 -9.04 2.84
C ARG A 128 -2.18 -8.71 3.81
N ARG A 129 -2.37 -9.11 5.06
CA ARG A 129 -1.31 -9.14 6.08
C ARG A 129 -0.70 -7.78 6.40
N ASN A 130 -1.31 -6.66 6.02
CA ASN A 130 -0.76 -5.34 6.29
C ASN A 130 -1.07 -4.90 7.72
N VAL A 131 -0.17 -4.13 8.32
CA VAL A 131 -0.35 -3.58 9.67
C VAL A 131 -0.33 -2.06 9.59
N PHE A 132 -1.43 -1.45 9.99
CA PHE A 132 -1.63 -0.01 10.00
C PHE A 132 -1.65 0.50 11.44
N VAL A 133 -0.69 1.34 11.79
CA VAL A 133 -0.39 1.74 13.15
C VAL A 133 -0.62 3.23 13.28
N ASN A 134 -1.52 3.60 14.18
CA ASN A 134 -1.81 4.98 14.53
C ASN A 134 -2.14 5.88 13.31
N CYS A 135 -2.87 5.34 12.32
CA CYS A 135 -3.33 6.16 11.22
C CYS A 135 -4.29 7.23 11.74
N SER A 136 -4.06 8.51 11.45
CA SER A 136 -4.79 9.58 12.16
C SER A 136 -6.14 9.97 11.55
N LYS A 137 -6.39 9.62 10.28
CA LYS A 137 -7.65 9.90 9.59
C LYS A 137 -8.39 8.64 9.17
N GLU A 138 -7.74 7.80 8.35
CA GLU A 138 -8.34 6.58 7.82
C GLU A 138 -7.30 5.48 7.67
N VAL A 139 -7.64 4.26 8.08
CA VAL A 139 -6.79 3.09 7.79
C VAL A 139 -6.90 2.71 6.30
N PHE A 140 -8.12 2.69 5.77
CA PHE A 140 -8.40 2.38 4.38
C PHE A 140 -9.46 3.33 3.83
N HIS A 141 -9.03 4.32 3.06
CA HIS A 141 -9.88 5.26 2.34
C HIS A 141 -10.33 4.66 1.00
N MET A 142 -11.63 4.74 0.74
CA MET A 142 -12.27 4.25 -0.48
C MET A 142 -13.28 5.27 -0.98
N ASP A 143 -13.33 5.46 -2.31
CA ASP A 143 -14.41 6.23 -2.92
C ASP A 143 -15.76 5.46 -2.88
N GLY A 144 -16.82 6.12 -3.35
CA GLY A 144 -18.18 5.56 -3.32
C GLY A 144 -18.39 4.33 -4.22
N ASN A 145 -17.59 4.13 -5.26
CA ASN A 145 -17.73 2.98 -6.16
C ASN A 145 -16.94 1.79 -5.64
N VAL A 146 -15.71 1.99 -5.14
CA VAL A 146 -14.93 0.94 -4.48
C VAL A 146 -15.73 0.34 -3.32
N LYS A 147 -16.44 1.16 -2.54
CA LYS A 147 -17.33 0.68 -1.47
C LYS A 147 -18.43 -0.27 -1.94
N LYS A 148 -18.91 -0.14 -3.19
CA LYS A 148 -19.92 -1.03 -3.78
C LYS A 148 -19.34 -2.35 -4.29
N LEU A 149 -18.01 -2.42 -4.44
CA LEU A 149 -17.29 -3.58 -4.97
C LEU A 149 -16.58 -4.38 -3.87
N LEU A 150 -16.78 -4.04 -2.59
CA LEU A 150 -16.08 -4.68 -1.46
C LEU A 150 -16.26 -6.21 -1.41
N ASP A 151 -17.34 -6.73 -1.95
CA ASP A 151 -17.61 -8.17 -2.07
C ASP A 151 -16.70 -8.88 -3.10
N LYS A 152 -16.19 -8.13 -4.09
CA LYS A 152 -15.21 -8.60 -5.08
C LYS A 152 -13.76 -8.41 -4.63
N PHE A 153 -13.54 -7.61 -3.59
CA PHE A 153 -12.20 -7.35 -3.07
C PHE A 153 -11.76 -8.47 -2.14
N GLU A 154 -10.49 -8.78 -2.26
CA GLU A 154 -9.85 -9.77 -1.42
C GLU A 154 -9.05 -9.06 -0.32
N ILE A 155 -9.65 -9.01 0.86
CA ILE A 155 -9.12 -8.29 2.03
C ILE A 155 -9.04 -9.28 3.16
N GLU A 156 -7.82 -9.59 3.59
CA GLU A 156 -7.61 -10.67 4.55
C GLU A 156 -6.47 -10.36 5.53
N HIS A 157 -6.74 -10.64 6.80
CA HIS A 157 -5.73 -10.66 7.85
C HIS A 157 -4.91 -9.38 8.04
N ASN A 158 -5.52 -8.23 7.79
CA ASN A 158 -4.90 -6.93 8.07
C ASN A 158 -5.15 -6.52 9.52
N LEU A 159 -4.25 -5.72 10.08
CA LEU A 159 -4.37 -5.18 11.44
C LEU A 159 -4.47 -3.67 11.39
N ALA A 160 -5.43 -3.12 12.14
CA ALA A 160 -5.47 -1.71 12.50
C ALA A 160 -5.12 -1.59 13.99
N VAL A 161 -4.08 -0.83 14.31
CA VAL A 161 -3.48 -0.79 15.65
C VAL A 161 -3.50 0.62 16.19
N ASN A 162 -4.14 0.80 17.35
CA ASN A 162 -4.04 1.99 18.18
C ASN A 162 -3.13 1.66 19.38
N THR A 163 -1.88 2.13 19.34
CA THR A 163 -0.87 1.63 20.27
C THR A 163 -1.10 2.05 21.72
N THR A 164 -1.74 3.20 21.94
CA THR A 164 -1.95 3.80 23.28
C THR A 164 -3.40 3.72 23.76
N GLY A 165 -4.32 3.25 22.90
CA GLY A 165 -5.75 3.28 23.20
C GLY A 165 -6.31 4.69 23.22
N ALA A 166 -5.73 5.62 22.43
CA ALA A 166 -6.23 6.99 22.32
C ALA A 166 -7.71 6.99 21.90
N THR A 167 -8.54 7.79 22.58
CA THR A 167 -9.99 7.86 22.33
C THR A 167 -10.34 8.71 21.12
N SER A 168 -9.39 9.51 20.61
CA SER A 168 -9.54 10.35 19.43
C SER A 168 -8.22 10.45 18.66
N GLY A 169 -8.30 10.93 17.42
CA GLY A 169 -7.12 11.20 16.59
C GLY A 169 -6.45 9.97 15.98
N ILE A 170 -6.92 8.75 16.29
CA ILE A 170 -6.48 7.49 15.66
C ILE A 170 -7.71 6.79 15.05
N ALA A 171 -7.61 6.49 13.77
CA ALA A 171 -8.61 5.79 13.00
C ALA A 171 -8.49 4.27 13.17
N MET A 172 -9.65 3.62 13.24
CA MET A 172 -9.80 2.17 13.28
C MET A 172 -10.77 1.74 12.18
N THR A 173 -10.78 0.46 11.82
CA THR A 173 -11.60 -0.03 10.69
C THR A 173 -13.01 -0.48 11.08
N LYS A 174 -13.37 -0.35 12.37
CA LYS A 174 -14.64 -0.82 12.93
C LYS A 174 -14.82 -2.33 12.68
N ASP A 175 -15.75 -2.72 11.81
CA ASP A 175 -16.07 -4.13 11.49
C ASP A 175 -15.80 -4.46 10.01
N LEU A 176 -14.91 -3.71 9.35
CA LEU A 176 -14.55 -4.01 7.95
C LEU A 176 -13.96 -5.42 7.84
N LYS A 177 -14.60 -6.27 7.03
CA LYS A 177 -14.17 -7.65 6.78
C LYS A 177 -12.70 -7.67 6.34
N GLY A 178 -11.93 -8.61 6.91
CA GLY A 178 -10.52 -8.75 6.61
C GLY A 178 -9.58 -7.91 7.46
N PHE A 179 -10.11 -7.10 8.39
CA PHE A 179 -9.33 -6.37 9.38
C PHE A 179 -9.61 -6.86 10.81
N THR A 180 -8.58 -6.84 11.65
CA THR A 180 -8.70 -6.97 13.11
C THR A 180 -8.20 -5.68 13.75
N ASN A 181 -9.00 -5.13 14.67
CA ASN A 181 -8.64 -3.92 15.42
C ASN A 181 -7.98 -4.30 16.75
N LEU A 182 -6.79 -3.75 17.01
CA LEU A 182 -6.03 -3.94 18.25
C LEU A 182 -5.79 -2.60 18.93
N SER A 183 -6.08 -2.51 20.22
CA SER A 183 -5.85 -1.32 21.02
C SER A 183 -5.03 -1.64 22.26
N GLY A 184 -3.98 -0.85 22.49
CA GLY A 184 -3.28 -0.81 23.77
C GLY A 184 -4.00 0.09 24.77
N SER A 185 -3.26 0.49 25.81
CA SER A 185 -3.68 1.53 26.74
C SER A 185 -2.48 2.40 27.13
N GLN A 186 -2.73 3.54 27.76
CA GLN A 186 -1.66 4.39 28.32
C GLN A 186 -0.77 3.63 29.32
N SER A 187 -1.36 2.73 30.11
CA SER A 187 -0.62 1.90 31.10
C SER A 187 0.02 0.65 30.51
N LYS A 188 -0.43 0.19 29.34
CA LYS A 188 0.07 -1.01 28.66
C LYS A 188 0.00 -0.81 27.14
N PRO A 189 0.88 0.02 26.58
CA PRO A 189 0.87 0.29 25.14
C PRO A 189 1.28 -0.96 24.37
N ILE A 190 0.83 -1.06 23.11
CA ILE A 190 1.36 -2.04 22.16
C ILE A 190 2.71 -1.50 21.64
N PRO A 191 3.84 -2.20 21.88
CA PRO A 191 5.17 -1.74 21.48
C PRO A 191 5.38 -1.93 19.96
N LEU A 192 4.71 -1.13 19.15
CA LEU A 192 4.79 -1.17 17.69
C LEU A 192 4.91 0.26 17.15
N GLY A 193 5.99 0.55 16.41
CA GLY A 193 6.25 1.90 15.89
C GLY A 193 7.72 2.13 15.59
N MET A 194 8.06 3.38 15.27
CA MET A 194 9.44 3.80 15.02
C MET A 194 9.98 4.60 16.21
N THR A 195 11.21 4.30 16.61
CA THR A 195 11.96 5.05 17.63
C THR A 195 13.29 5.53 17.06
N VAL A 196 13.94 6.47 17.74
CA VAL A 196 15.30 6.92 17.43
C VAL A 196 16.20 6.50 18.59
N ASP A 197 17.30 5.81 18.29
CA ASP A 197 18.26 5.41 19.32
C ASP A 197 19.20 6.56 19.74
N MET A 198 20.07 6.29 20.72
CA MET A 198 21.02 7.30 21.24
C MET A 198 22.03 7.79 20.18
N SER A 199 22.18 7.07 19.06
CA SER A 199 23.05 7.46 17.94
C SER A 199 22.32 8.24 16.85
N GLY A 200 21.02 8.51 17.03
CA GLY A 200 20.18 9.16 16.03
C GLY A 200 19.70 8.21 14.94
N GLN A 201 19.80 6.88 15.11
CA GLN A 201 19.32 5.95 14.09
C GLN A 201 17.88 5.55 14.35
N LEU A 202 17.07 5.52 13.27
CA LEU A 202 15.73 4.94 13.30
C LEU A 202 15.80 3.45 13.63
N LYS A 203 14.96 3.01 14.57
CA LYS A 203 14.75 1.62 14.95
C LYS A 203 13.27 1.30 14.84
N LEU A 204 13.00 0.12 14.28
CA LEU A 204 11.66 -0.42 14.27
C LEU A 204 11.42 -1.20 15.57
N GLN A 205 10.46 -0.76 16.37
CA GLN A 205 9.95 -1.50 17.49
C GLN A 205 8.81 -2.41 17.02
N GLN A 206 8.93 -3.71 17.26
CA GLN A 206 7.92 -4.69 16.89
C GLN A 206 7.45 -5.42 18.13
N ASP A 207 6.13 -5.50 18.31
CA ASP A 207 5.55 -6.30 19.37
C ASP A 207 5.75 -7.79 19.03
N PRO A 208 6.46 -8.57 19.86
CA PRO A 208 6.71 -9.98 19.57
C PRO A 208 5.43 -10.81 19.38
N ARG A 209 4.28 -10.36 19.90
CA ARG A 209 2.98 -11.01 19.68
C ARG A 209 2.49 -10.88 18.24
N LEU A 210 2.84 -9.78 17.57
CA LEU A 210 2.53 -9.53 16.16
C LEU A 210 3.50 -10.24 15.21
N LEU A 211 4.60 -10.79 15.75
CA LEU A 211 5.59 -11.59 15.02
C LEU A 211 5.35 -13.10 15.14
N LYS A 212 4.32 -13.53 15.88
CA LYS A 212 3.99 -14.94 16.00
C LYS A 212 3.29 -15.42 14.74
N LYS A 213 3.50 -16.69 14.36
CA LYS A 213 2.94 -17.29 13.13
C LYS A 213 1.40 -17.24 13.06
N GLU A 214 0.73 -17.11 14.21
CA GLU A 214 -0.73 -16.94 14.31
C GLU A 214 -1.18 -15.49 14.07
N ALA A 215 -0.29 -14.52 14.27
CA ALA A 215 -0.48 -13.18 13.76
C ALA A 215 -0.10 -13.23 12.28
N SER A 216 -1.06 -13.00 11.40
CA SER A 216 -0.86 -13.13 9.95
C SER A 216 0.13 -12.12 9.36
N PHE A 217 0.98 -11.45 10.14
CA PHE A 217 2.01 -10.52 9.67
C PHE A 217 3.39 -11.17 9.78
N GLU A 218 4.14 -11.12 8.69
CA GLU A 218 5.51 -11.63 8.64
C GLU A 218 6.50 -10.53 9.08
N PRO A 219 7.49 -10.85 9.93
CA PRO A 219 8.50 -9.89 10.35
C PRO A 219 9.22 -9.24 9.16
N ILE A 220 9.17 -7.91 9.09
CA ILE A 220 9.95 -7.16 8.09
C ILE A 220 11.43 -7.13 8.54
N PRO A 221 12.39 -7.52 7.68
CA PRO A 221 13.82 -7.51 8.00
C PRO A 221 14.37 -6.08 7.96
N PHE A 222 13.95 -5.23 8.90
CA PHE A 222 14.20 -3.79 8.88
C PHE A 222 15.70 -3.42 8.80
N ASN A 223 16.57 -4.21 9.43
CA ASN A 223 18.03 -3.99 9.40
C ASN A 223 18.66 -4.30 8.04
N GLU A 224 17.95 -4.97 7.13
CA GLU A 224 18.37 -5.28 5.77
C GLU A 224 17.80 -4.30 4.74
N ILE A 225 16.90 -3.40 5.16
CA ILE A 225 16.33 -2.35 4.31
C ILE A 225 17.35 -1.26 4.04
N GLY A 226 17.55 -0.93 2.77
CA GLY A 226 18.36 0.21 2.33
C GLY A 226 19.20 -0.07 1.09
N LEU A 227 20.11 0.85 0.80
CA LEU A 227 21.05 0.69 -0.31
C LEU A 227 22.13 -0.32 0.07
N TYR A 228 22.23 -1.38 -0.72
CA TYR A 228 23.32 -2.33 -0.69
C TYR A 228 24.21 -2.13 -1.91
N ARG A 229 25.46 -2.62 -1.79
CA ARG A 229 26.38 -2.68 -2.92
C ARG A 229 26.11 -3.92 -3.74
N ASP A 230 26.13 -3.77 -5.05
CA ASP A 230 26.02 -4.87 -6.02
C ASP A 230 26.87 -4.55 -7.26
N GLU A 231 26.72 -5.34 -8.33
CA GLU A 231 27.45 -5.15 -9.58
C GLU A 231 27.19 -3.79 -10.25
N TYR A 232 26.02 -3.19 -9.98
CA TYR A 232 25.58 -1.91 -10.52
C TYR A 232 25.82 -0.73 -9.56
N ARG A 233 25.79 -0.96 -8.24
CA ARG A 233 26.02 0.03 -7.18
C ARG A 233 27.31 -0.27 -6.41
N LYS A 234 28.43 0.13 -6.99
CA LYS A 234 29.78 -0.10 -6.41
C LYS A 234 30.05 0.72 -5.14
N GLU A 235 29.40 1.87 -5.00
CA GLU A 235 29.56 2.77 -3.87
C GLU A 235 28.22 3.12 -3.25
N LEU A 236 28.21 3.31 -1.92
CA LEU A 236 27.04 3.79 -1.19
C LEU A 236 27.23 5.28 -0.90
N PRO A 237 26.17 6.09 -1.01
CA PRO A 237 26.24 7.48 -0.58
C PRO A 237 26.61 7.53 0.90
N LYS A 238 27.41 8.54 1.28
CA LYS A 238 27.66 8.83 2.70
C LYS A 238 26.31 9.13 3.34
N ARG A 239 25.94 8.37 4.37
CA ARG A 239 24.76 8.70 5.18
C ARG A 239 24.98 10.06 5.81
N ASP A 240 24.05 10.98 5.58
CA ASP A 240 23.98 12.22 6.33
C ASP A 240 23.51 11.88 7.75
N PRO A 241 24.27 12.18 8.81
CA PRO A 241 23.84 11.96 10.19
C PRO A 241 22.59 12.79 10.58
N HIS A 242 22.14 13.71 9.71
CA HIS A 242 20.95 14.54 9.91
C HIS A 242 19.77 14.19 9.00
N SER A 243 19.89 13.23 8.07
CA SER A 243 18.76 12.76 7.27
C SER A 243 17.91 11.78 8.09
N TYR A 244 16.71 12.21 8.50
CA TYR A 244 15.71 11.43 9.23
C TYR A 244 14.39 11.31 8.49
#